data_AF-A0A968IJ00-F1
#
_entry.id   AF-A0A968IJ00-F1
#
_cell.length_a   1.000
_cell.length_b   1.000
_cell.length_c   1.000
_cell.angle_alpha   90.00
_cell.angle_beta   90.00
_cell.angle_gamma   90.00
#
_symmetry.space_group_name_H-M   'P 1'
#
loop_
_entity.id
_entity.type
_entity.pdbx_description
1 polymer ?
#
loop_
_entity_poly.entity_id
_entity_poly.type
_entity_poly.pdbx_seq_one_letter_code
_entity_poly.pdbx_strand_id
1 'polypeptide(L)'
;MGLAKKSQVIHIQDFRHGRRLRQTLEILAEHPTATIPQLSASASNSQNIYRFWVNKRVNPDEILASHRASVLTRVNQQVVVLAIQDTTDLDFTSLKHTSGLGFIALRLFVRRL
;
A
#
# COMPACT_ATOMS: atom_id res chain seq x y z
N MET A 1 12.06 4.67 18.17
CA MET A 1 13.24 4.47 17.30
C MET A 1 12.77 3.79 16.02
N GLY A 2 12.14 4.44 15.03
CA GLY A 2 12.67 5.50 14.17
C GLY A 2 12.20 5.28 12.71
N LEU A 3 11.00 4.74 12.49
CA LEU A 3 10.46 4.42 11.14
C LEU A 3 9.79 5.63 10.45
N ALA A 4 9.44 6.68 11.20
CA ALA A 4 8.70 7.83 10.70
C ALA A 4 9.54 8.89 9.94
N LYS A 5 10.86 8.69 9.72
CA LYS A 5 11.73 9.67 9.03
C LYS A 5 12.08 9.36 7.58
N LYS A 6 11.50 8.32 6.97
CA LYS A 6 11.68 8.04 5.52
C LYS A 6 10.35 8.05 4.78
N SER A 7 9.52 9.07 4.96
CA SER A 7 8.53 9.36 3.92
C SER A 7 9.31 9.81 2.68
N GLN A 8 9.57 8.86 1.80
CA GLN A 8 10.22 9.12 0.53
C GLN A 8 9.34 10.04 -0.30
N VAL A 9 9.93 10.67 -1.31
CA VAL A 9 9.18 11.54 -2.22
C VAL A 9 8.07 10.70 -2.88
N ILE A 10 6.82 11.11 -2.64
CA ILE A 10 5.65 10.50 -3.26
C ILE A 10 5.41 11.23 -4.58
N HIS A 11 5.71 10.56 -5.69
CA HIS A 11 5.49 11.05 -7.04
C HIS A 11 4.12 10.54 -7.53
N ILE A 12 3.08 11.33 -7.25
CA ILE A 12 1.71 11.09 -7.76
C ILE A 12 1.28 12.36 -8.50
N GLN A 13 0.54 12.21 -9.60
CA GLN A 13 0.17 13.32 -10.48
C GLN A 13 -0.62 14.43 -9.75
N ASP A 14 -1.63 14.04 -8.95
CA ASP A 14 -2.36 14.99 -8.10
C ASP A 14 -1.70 15.12 -6.72
N PHE A 15 -1.19 16.31 -6.42
CA PHE A 15 -0.52 16.61 -5.16
C PHE A 15 -1.38 16.34 -3.92
N ARG A 16 -2.72 16.48 -4.02
CA ARG A 16 -3.64 16.23 -2.90
C ARG A 16 -3.70 14.74 -2.59
N HIS A 17 -3.71 13.89 -3.62
CA HIS A 17 -3.63 12.44 -3.44
C HIS A 17 -2.28 12.03 -2.86
N GLY A 18 -1.18 12.63 -3.34
CA GLY A 18 0.16 12.41 -2.76
C GLY A 18 0.23 12.78 -1.28
N ARG A 19 -0.27 13.96 -0.90
CA ARG A 19 -0.35 14.39 0.51
C ARG A 19 -1.20 13.44 1.35
N ARG A 20 -2.37 13.04 0.85
CA ARG A 20 -3.27 12.13 1.59
C ARG A 20 -2.68 10.73 1.72
N LEU A 21 -1.99 10.23 0.70
CA LEU A 21 -1.28 8.96 0.77
C LEU A 21 -0.24 8.99 1.88
N ARG A 22 0.58 10.06 1.94
CA ARG A 22 1.60 10.23 2.99
C ARG A 22 0.98 10.11 4.38
N GLN A 23 -0.06 10.89 4.64
CA GLN A 23 -0.77 10.88 5.93
C GLN A 23 -1.37 9.52 6.26
N THR A 24 -1.96 8.86 5.26
CA THR A 24 -2.56 7.53 5.44
C THR A 24 -1.48 6.50 5.79
N LEU A 25 -0.35 6.51 5.08
CA LEU A 25 0.77 5.60 5.36
C LEU A 25 1.42 5.86 6.71
N GLU A 26 1.53 7.13 7.13
CA GLU A 26 2.04 7.48 8.47
C GLU A 26 1.15 6.89 9.57
N ILE A 27 -0.17 7.05 9.46
CA ILE A 27 -1.14 6.48 10.41
C ILE A 27 -1.05 4.94 10.43
N LEU A 28 -1.03 4.30 9.26
CA LEU A 28 -0.99 2.84 9.15
C LEU A 28 0.34 2.23 9.62
N ALA A 29 1.43 2.99 9.57
CA ALA A 29 2.75 2.53 10.00
C ALA A 29 2.94 2.54 11.53
N GLU A 30 2.10 3.26 12.29
CA GLU A 30 2.21 3.31 13.76
C GLU A 30 1.94 1.95 14.40
N HIS A 31 0.85 1.28 14.01
CA HIS A 31 0.54 -0.09 14.42
C HIS A 31 -0.04 -0.89 13.24
N PRO A 32 0.82 -1.54 12.41
CA PRO A 32 0.41 -2.18 11.16
C PRO A 32 -0.65 -3.29 11.28
N THR A 33 -0.83 -3.85 12.48
CA THR A 33 -1.81 -4.90 12.77
C THR A 33 -3.16 -4.35 13.26
N ALA A 34 -3.23 -3.05 13.57
CA ALA A 34 -4.46 -2.41 14.02
C ALA A 34 -5.37 -2.07 12.83
N THR A 35 -6.68 -2.09 13.08
CA THR A 35 -7.68 -1.70 12.08
C THR A 35 -7.65 -0.20 11.82
N ILE A 36 -8.14 0.24 10.65
CA ILE A 36 -8.24 1.68 10.31
C ILE A 36 -9.00 2.47 11.39
N PRO A 37 -10.16 2.03 11.92
CA PRO A 37 -10.86 2.76 12.97
C PRO A 37 -10.02 2.93 14.25
N GLN A 38 -9.28 1.90 14.66
CA GLN A 38 -8.39 1.95 15.84
C GLN A 38 -7.27 2.98 15.68
N LEU A 39 -6.75 3.16 14.46
CA LEU A 39 -5.63 4.08 14.17
C LEU A 39 -6.06 5.51 13.86
N SER A 40 -7.27 5.68 13.33
CA SER A 40 -7.68 6.94 12.69
C SER A 40 -7.97 8.12 13.62
N ALA A 41 -7.89 7.96 14.96
CA ALA A 41 -8.20 8.95 16.00
C ALA A 41 -9.64 9.54 16.01
N SER A 42 -10.37 9.49 14.89
CA SER A 42 -11.77 9.92 14.77
C SER A 42 -12.47 9.21 13.62
N ALA A 43 -13.80 9.04 13.72
CA ALA A 43 -14.62 8.42 12.67
C ALA A 43 -14.54 9.16 11.32
N SER A 44 -14.47 10.50 11.36
CA SER A 44 -14.29 11.33 10.15
C SER A 44 -12.99 10.97 9.42
N ASN A 45 -11.90 10.80 10.16
CA ASN A 45 -10.63 10.43 9.55
C ASN A 45 -10.63 8.96 9.07
N SER A 46 -11.27 8.03 9.77
CA SER A 46 -11.45 6.64 9.27
C SER A 46 -12.15 6.66 7.92
N GLN A 47 -13.26 7.41 7.83
CA GLN A 47 -14.03 7.54 6.59
C GLN A 47 -13.22 8.17 5.46
N ASN A 48 -12.38 9.17 5.78
CA ASN A 48 -11.49 9.76 4.80
C ASN A 48 -10.40 8.78 4.31
N ILE A 49 -9.92 7.87 5.16
CA ILE A 49 -8.98 6.80 4.75
C ILE A 49 -9.70 5.81 3.82
N TYR A 50 -10.89 5.34 4.18
CA TYR A 50 -11.67 4.45 3.32
C TYR A 50 -11.97 5.09 1.96
N ARG A 51 -12.39 6.37 1.95
CA ARG A 51 -12.64 7.15 0.72
C ARG A 51 -11.40 7.30 -0.14
N PHE A 52 -10.21 7.41 0.46
CA PHE A 52 -8.96 7.46 -0.27
C PHE A 52 -8.70 6.15 -1.02
N TRP A 53 -8.86 5.00 -0.36
CA TRP A 53 -8.61 3.69 -0.99
C TRP A 53 -9.58 3.32 -2.11
N VAL A 54 -10.83 3.81 -2.07
CA VAL A 54 -11.82 3.57 -3.14
C VAL A 54 -11.84 4.65 -4.22
N ASN A 55 -10.98 5.67 -4.13
CA ASN A 55 -10.94 6.76 -5.10
C ASN A 55 -10.32 6.28 -6.42
N LYS A 56 -11.14 6.18 -7.46
CA LYS A 56 -10.70 5.75 -8.81
C LYS A 56 -9.62 6.63 -9.45
N ARG A 57 -9.38 7.84 -8.94
CA ARG A 57 -8.29 8.72 -9.39
C ARG A 57 -6.96 8.42 -8.72
N VAL A 58 -6.95 7.54 -7.72
CA VAL A 58 -5.74 7.03 -7.07
C VAL A 58 -5.41 5.70 -7.74
N ASN A 59 -4.34 5.67 -8.52
CA ASN A 59 -3.91 4.47 -9.24
C ASN A 59 -2.87 3.68 -8.39
N PRO A 60 -3.12 2.41 -8.06
CA PRO A 60 -2.13 1.56 -7.37
C PRO A 60 -0.78 1.46 -8.08
N ASP A 61 -0.77 1.48 -9.42
CA ASP A 61 0.49 1.42 -10.18
C ASP A 61 1.34 2.68 -10.01
N GLU A 62 0.71 3.85 -9.84
CA GLU A 62 1.42 5.09 -9.53
C GLU A 62 2.02 5.06 -8.13
N ILE A 63 1.30 4.49 -7.16
CA ILE A 63 1.81 4.28 -5.79
C ILE A 63 3.06 3.41 -5.83
N LEU A 64 3.01 2.27 -6.54
CA LEU A 64 4.14 1.36 -6.68
C LEU A 64 5.29 1.99 -7.48
N ALA A 65 5.01 2.70 -8.56
CA ALA A 65 6.02 3.42 -9.34
C ALA A 65 6.76 4.45 -8.50
N SER A 66 6.03 5.23 -7.69
CA SER A 66 6.62 6.17 -6.75
C SER A 66 7.52 5.49 -5.72
N HIS A 67 7.11 4.34 -5.19
CA HIS A 67 7.91 3.58 -4.24
C HIS A 67 9.18 3.02 -4.92
N ARG A 68 9.05 2.45 -6.12
CA ARG A 68 10.17 1.92 -6.92
C ARG A 68 11.20 3.01 -7.25
N ALA A 69 10.75 4.19 -7.70
CA ALA A 69 11.64 5.32 -7.97
C ALA A 69 12.49 5.67 -6.74
N SER A 70 11.85 5.70 -5.58
CA SER A 70 12.54 5.97 -4.31
C SER A 70 13.52 4.87 -3.92
N VAL A 71 13.19 3.59 -4.16
CA VAL A 71 14.11 2.46 -3.99
C VAL A 71 15.33 2.63 -4.90
N LEU A 72 15.12 2.93 -6.18
CA LEU A 72 16.20 3.14 -7.16
C LEU A 72 17.15 4.26 -6.74
N THR A 73 16.63 5.37 -6.19
CA THR A 73 17.48 6.45 -5.63
C THR A 73 18.41 5.94 -4.52
N ARG A 74 17.93 5.05 -3.64
CA ARG A 74 18.74 4.48 -2.55
C ARG A 74 19.74 3.44 -3.06
N VAL A 75 19.31 2.60 -3.99
CA VAL A 75 20.12 1.55 -4.63
C VAL A 75 21.32 2.17 -5.35
N ASN A 76 21.12 3.27 -6.09
CA ASN A 76 22.19 3.97 -6.81
C ASN A 76 23.29 4.56 -5.90
N GLN A 77 23.07 4.61 -4.59
CA GLN A 77 24.07 5.08 -3.61
C GLN A 77 24.93 3.93 -3.05
N GLN A 78 24.67 2.67 -3.45
CA GLN A 78 25.36 1.49 -2.93
C GLN A 78 26.26 0.87 -4.01
N VAL A 79 27.44 0.38 -3.62
CA VAL A 79 28.38 -0.29 -4.54
C VAL A 79 27.92 -1.70 -4.89
N VAL A 80 27.27 -2.39 -3.95
CA VAL A 80 26.74 -3.76 -4.12
C VAL A 80 25.34 -3.81 -3.54
N VAL A 81 24.42 -4.48 -4.24
CA VAL A 81 23.02 -4.64 -3.84
C VAL A 81 22.62 -6.10 -3.99
N LEU A 82 21.96 -6.66 -2.98
CA LEU A 82 21.33 -7.98 -3.03
C LEU A 82 19.86 -7.83 -3.41
N ALA A 83 19.48 -8.33 -4.58
CA ALA A 83 18.10 -8.35 -5.06
C ALA A 83 17.44 -9.69 -4.71
N ILE A 84 16.86 -9.79 -3.51
CA ILE A 84 16.13 -10.99 -3.07
C ILE A 84 14.77 -11.01 -3.76
N GLN A 85 14.40 -12.16 -4.34
CA GLN A 85 13.10 -12.37 -4.96
C GLN A 85 12.46 -13.64 -4.41
N ASP A 86 11.17 -13.54 -4.11
CA ASP A 86 10.32 -14.64 -3.67
C ASP A 86 8.90 -14.40 -4.21
N THR A 87 8.02 -15.40 -4.12
CA THR A 87 6.61 -15.30 -4.49
C THR A 87 5.74 -15.67 -3.30
N THR A 88 4.70 -14.87 -3.04
CA THR A 88 3.76 -15.11 -1.94
C THR A 88 2.33 -14.90 -2.41
N ASP A 89 1.41 -15.67 -1.84
CA ASP A 89 -0.03 -15.56 -2.09
C ASP A 89 -0.71 -14.83 -0.94
N LEU A 90 -1.78 -14.08 -1.24
CA LEU A 90 -2.63 -13.40 -0.25
C LEU A 90 -4.02 -14.05 -0.22
N ASP A 91 -4.33 -14.80 0.83
CA ASP A 91 -5.60 -15.51 0.99
C ASP A 91 -6.71 -14.60 1.58
N PHE A 92 -7.74 -14.35 0.77
CA PHE A 92 -8.93 -13.57 1.14
C PHE A 92 -10.21 -14.42 1.25
N THR A 93 -10.10 -15.75 1.36
CA THR A 93 -11.24 -16.69 1.34
C THR A 93 -12.31 -16.39 2.40
N SER A 94 -11.91 -15.82 3.55
CA SER A 94 -12.85 -15.44 4.61
C SER A 94 -13.68 -14.18 4.29
N LEU A 95 -13.27 -13.37 3.32
CA LEU A 95 -13.94 -12.13 2.92
C LEU A 95 -14.97 -12.40 1.82
N LYS A 96 -16.18 -12.82 2.23
CA LYS A 96 -17.27 -13.23 1.32
C LYS A 96 -17.69 -12.18 0.27
N HIS A 97 -17.39 -10.90 0.49
CA HIS A 97 -17.71 -9.80 -0.42
C HIS A 97 -16.55 -9.40 -1.33
N THR A 98 -15.40 -10.06 -1.22
CA THR A 98 -14.24 -9.81 -2.07
C THR A 98 -14.33 -10.72 -3.31
N SER A 99 -14.60 -10.11 -4.46
CA SER A 99 -14.74 -10.80 -5.74
C SER A 99 -13.68 -10.35 -6.76
N GLY A 100 -13.41 -11.14 -7.79
CA GLY A 100 -12.57 -10.75 -8.93
C GLY A 100 -11.05 -10.92 -8.74
N LEU A 101 -10.62 -11.71 -7.75
CA LEU A 101 -9.21 -12.04 -7.45
C LEU A 101 -8.68 -13.21 -8.36
N GLY A 102 -7.41 -13.67 -8.26
CA GLY A 102 -6.76 -14.81 -9.00
C GLY A 102 -6.39 -16.09 -8.16
N PHE A 103 -6.42 -17.32 -8.71
CA PHE A 103 -6.46 -18.63 -7.97
C PHE A 103 -5.28 -18.81 -6.99
N ILE A 104 -5.55 -19.37 -5.81
CA ILE A 104 -4.52 -19.85 -4.87
C ILE A 104 -4.64 -21.39 -4.80
N ALA A 105 -3.71 -22.10 -5.43
CA ALA A 105 -3.67 -23.57 -5.52
C ALA A 105 -4.93 -24.26 -6.10
N LEU A 106 -4.99 -25.60 -6.01
CA LEU A 106 -6.05 -26.46 -6.58
C LEU A 106 -7.33 -26.49 -5.71
N ARG A 107 -7.66 -25.38 -5.04
CA ARG A 107 -8.90 -25.26 -4.26
C ARG A 107 -9.56 -23.90 -4.47
N LEU A 108 -10.50 -23.93 -5.41
CA LEU A 108 -11.64 -23.04 -5.67
C LEU A 108 -11.40 -21.55 -5.91
N PHE A 109 -11.89 -21.15 -7.09
CA PHE A 109 -12.14 -19.81 -7.64
C PHE A 109 -11.17 -18.72 -7.27
N VAL A 110 -10.32 -18.33 -8.22
CA VAL A 110 -10.04 -16.92 -8.47
C VAL A 110 -9.40 -16.69 -9.89
N ARG A 111 -9.90 -15.75 -10.72
CA ARG A 111 -9.67 -15.59 -12.19
C ARG A 111 -8.22 -15.29 -12.65
N ARG A 112 -7.80 -15.96 -13.72
CA ARG A 112 -6.56 -15.78 -14.50
C ARG A 112 -6.51 -14.41 -15.21
N LEU A 113 -5.40 -13.67 -15.10
CA LEU A 113 -4.92 -12.73 -16.12
C LEU A 113 -3.63 -13.29 -16.71
#